data_AF-A0A323UPV3-F1
#
_entry.id   AF-A0A323UPV3-F1
#
_cell.length_a   1.000
_cell.length_b   1.000
_cell.length_c   1.000
_cell.angle_alpha   90.00
_cell.angle_beta   90.00
_cell.angle_gamma   90.00
#
_symmetry.space_group_name_H-M   'P 1'
#
loop_
_entity.id
_entity.type
_entity.pdbx_description
1 polymer ?
#
loop_
_entity_poly.entity_id
_entity_poly.type
_entity_poly.pdbx_seq_one_letter_code
_entity_poly.pdbx_strand_id
1 'polypeptide(L)' 'TCHYVTSELDQGPIIEQDVIRIDHSDAPEDLVRYGKDIEKAVLARGLRYHLEDRVLVHGNKTVVFR' A
#
# COMPACT_ATOMS: atom_id res chain seq x y z
N THR A 1 2.37 1.68 -1.48
CA THR A 1 1.33 0.78 -2.05
C THR A 1 1.47 -0.58 -1.41
N CYS A 2 0.37 -1.25 -1.05
CA CYS A 2 0.36 -2.66 -0.64
C CYS A 2 -0.27 -3.49 -1.78
N HIS A 3 0.41 -4.54 -2.22
CA HIS A 3 -0.06 -5.44 -3.28
C HIS A 3 0.44 -6.87 -3.01
N TYR A 4 -0.20 -7.86 -3.63
CA TYR A 4 0.35 -9.22 -3.63
C TYR A 4 1.57 -9.33 -4.55
N VAL A 5 2.45 -10.27 -4.26
CA VAL A 5 3.64 -10.54 -5.08
C VAL A 5 3.27 -11.40 -6.29
N THR A 6 3.84 -11.04 -7.45
CA THR A 6 3.75 -11.79 -8.70
C THR A 6 5.16 -11.99 -9.28
N SER A 7 5.28 -12.73 -10.40
CA SER A 7 6.57 -12.86 -11.11
C SER A 7 7.04 -11.55 -11.74
N GLU A 8 6.11 -10.63 -12.03
CA GLU A 8 6.43 -9.27 -12.46
C GLU A 8 6.75 -8.40 -11.24
N LEU A 9 7.96 -7.80 -11.23
CA LEU A 9 8.46 -6.97 -10.13
C LEU A 9 7.54 -5.76 -9.92
N ASP A 10 7.01 -5.63 -8.70
CA ASP A 10 6.16 -4.52 -8.25
C ASP A 10 4.88 -4.28 -9.08
N GLN A 11 4.37 -5.30 -9.77
CA GLN A 11 3.21 -5.21 -10.68
C GLN A 11 2.02 -6.08 -10.26
N GLY A 12 2.00 -6.58 -9.03
CA GLY A 12 0.92 -7.45 -8.56
C GLY A 12 -0.37 -6.70 -8.19
N PRO A 13 -1.46 -7.44 -7.95
CA PRO A 13 -2.78 -6.87 -7.70
C PRO A 13 -2.78 -6.04 -6.40
N ILE A 14 -3.12 -4.76 -6.53
CA ILE A 14 -3.11 -3.76 -5.45
C ILE A 14 -4.22 -4.04 -4.44
N ILE A 15 -3.89 -3.97 -3.15
CA ILE A 15 -4.82 -4.13 -2.02
C ILE A 15 -5.18 -2.76 -1.41
N GLU A 16 -4.18 -1.92 -1.16
CA GLU A 16 -4.36 -0.64 -0.46
C GLU A 16 -3.35 0.40 -0.95
N GLN A 17 -3.79 1.65 -1.08
CA GLN A 17 -2.97 2.81 -1.41
C GLN A 17 -3.39 4.01 -0.58
N ASP A 18 -2.43 4.88 -0.31
CA ASP A 18 -2.64 6.10 0.42
C ASP A 18 -1.56 7.11 0.05
N VAL A 19 -1.81 8.37 0.41
CA VAL A 19 -0.89 9.48 0.15
C VAL A 19 -0.67 10.33 1.41
N ILE A 20 0.50 10.94 1.50
CA ILE A 20 0.81 11.97 2.49
C ILE A 20 1.12 13.27 1.76
N ARG A 21 0.71 14.40 2.36
CA ARG A 21 1.05 15.71 1.82
C ARG A 21 2.52 16.02 2.09
N ILE A 22 3.15 16.66 1.13
CA ILE A 22 4.51 17.20 1.22
C ILE A 22 4.48 18.68 0.87
N ASP A 23 5.49 19.41 1.31
CA ASP A 23 5.69 20.83 1.06
C ASP A 23 7.08 21.10 0.47
N HIS A 24 7.22 22.25 -0.19
CA HIS A 24 8.47 22.71 -0.77
C HIS A 24 9.61 22.91 0.25
N SER A 25 9.30 23.04 1.55
CA SER A 25 10.31 23.13 2.61
C SER A 25 10.84 21.77 3.09
N ASP A 26 10.24 20.65 2.66
CA ASP A 26 10.65 19.31 3.13
C ASP A 26 12.01 18.91 2.57
N ALA A 27 12.92 18.50 3.46
CA ALA A 27 14.22 17.96 3.06
C ALA A 27 14.10 16.50 2.60
N PRO A 28 15.08 15.95 1.86
CA PRO A 28 15.09 14.53 1.47
C PRO A 28 14.91 13.57 2.65
N GLU A 29 15.47 13.90 3.82
CA GLU A 29 15.35 13.10 5.03
C GLU A 29 13.91 13.08 5.57
N ASP A 30 13.17 14.18 5.41
CA ASP A 30 11.76 14.25 5.76
C ASP A 30 10.92 13.36 4.85
N LEU A 31 11.20 13.36 3.54
CA LEU A 31 10.54 12.47 2.59
C LEU A 31 10.75 10.99 2.93
N VAL A 32 11.96 10.61 3.36
CA VAL A 32 12.24 9.23 3.83
C VAL A 32 11.44 8.90 5.09
N ARG A 33 11.34 9.85 6.04
CA ARG A 33 10.55 9.68 7.26
C ARG A 33 9.07 9.50 6.94
N TYR A 34 8.50 10.38 6.12
CA TYR A 34 7.11 10.29 5.67
C TYR A 34 6.83 9.01 4.89
N GLY A 35 7.77 8.61 4.02
CA GLY A 35 7.70 7.35 3.27
C GLY A 35 7.57 6.14 4.20
N LYS A 36 8.45 6.03 5.20
CA LYS A 36 8.39 4.95 6.19
C LYS A 36 7.08 4.93 6.97
N ASP A 37 6.52 6.09 7.29
CA ASP A 37 5.27 6.18 8.04
C ASP A 37 4.08 5.73 7.19
N ILE A 38 3.99 6.18 5.94
CA ILE A 38 2.89 5.78 5.05
C ILE A 38 3.00 4.33 4.58
N GLU A 39 4.22 3.83 4.36
CA GLU A 39 4.46 2.42 4.02
C GLU A 39 3.94 1.49 5.13
N LYS A 40 4.27 1.78 6.39
CA LYS A 40 3.77 1.02 7.55
C LYS A 40 2.26 1.05 7.64
N ALA A 41 1.65 2.22 7.48
CA ALA A 41 0.20 2.37 7.60
C ALA A 41 -0.55 1.62 6.50
N VAL A 42 -0.13 1.78 5.24
CA VAL A 42 -0.71 1.10 4.08
C VAL A 42 -0.55 -0.42 4.18
N LEU A 43 0.63 -0.90 4.58
CA LEU A 43 0.87 -2.33 4.77
C LEU A 43 0.00 -2.91 5.90
N ALA A 44 -0.09 -2.23 7.04
CA ALA A 44 -0.88 -2.70 8.18
C ALA A 44 -2.38 -2.79 7.85
N ARG A 45 -2.93 -1.83 7.09
CA ARG A 45 -4.33 -1.88 6.63
C ARG A 45 -4.56 -2.99 5.61
N GLY A 46 -3.69 -3.10 4.60
CA GLY A 46 -3.77 -4.19 3.61
C GLY A 46 -3.69 -5.57 4.26
N LEU A 47 -2.79 -5.74 5.24
CA LEU A 47 -2.67 -6.97 6.02
C LEU A 47 -3.95 -7.25 6.82
N ARG A 48 -4.55 -6.24 7.45
CA ARG A 48 -5.82 -6.41 8.17
C ARG A 48 -6.94 -6.91 7.26
N TYR A 49 -7.10 -6.31 6.08
CA TYR A 49 -8.10 -6.78 5.11
C TYR A 49 -7.85 -8.23 4.69
N HIS A 50 -6.59 -8.63 4.51
CA HIS A 50 -6.25 -10.01 4.21
C HIS A 50 -6.61 -10.97 5.35
N LEU A 51 -6.28 -10.62 6.60
CA LEU A 51 -6.55 -11.45 7.77
C LEU A 51 -8.05 -11.57 8.12
N GLU A 52 -8.85 -10.60 7.70
CA GLU A 52 -10.31 -10.58 7.89
C GLU A 52 -11.07 -11.23 6.71
N ASP A 53 -10.37 -11.90 5.77
CA ASP A 53 -10.95 -12.50 4.56
C ASP A 53 -11.69 -11.50 3.65
N ARG A 54 -11.23 -10.24 3.62
CA ARG A 54 -11.89 -9.15 2.89
C ARG A 54 -11.31 -8.88 1.51
N VAL A 55 -10.31 -9.64 1.07
CA VAL A 55 -9.62 -9.41 -0.21
C VAL A 55 -9.82 -10.58 -1.16
N LEU A 56 -10.50 -10.32 -2.28
CA LEU A 56 -10.63 -11.28 -3.38
C LEU A 56 -9.78 -10.82 -4.57
N VAL A 57 -8.85 -11.68 -5.03
CA VAL A 57 -8.04 -11.40 -6.23
C VAL A 57 -8.84 -11.73 -7.50
N HIS A 58 -8.85 -10.82 -8.47
CA HIS A 58 -9.50 -11.00 -9.76
C HIS A 58 -8.61 -10.49 -10.90
N GLY A 59 -7.92 -11.42 -11.57
CA GLY A 59 -6.87 -11.07 -12.53
C GLY A 59 -5.77 -10.26 -11.84
N ASN A 60 -5.34 -9.15 -12.46
CA ASN A 60 -4.36 -8.24 -11.85
C ASN A 60 -4.99 -7.13 -10.96
N LYS A 61 -6.14 -7.42 -10.35
CA LYS A 61 -6.85 -6.48 -9.46
C LYS A 61 -7.33 -7.19 -8.20
N THR A 62 -7.75 -6.42 -7.21
CA THR A 62 -8.46 -6.94 -6.04
C THR A 62 -9.84 -6.31 -5.90
N VAL A 63 -10.77 -7.05 -5.31
CA VAL A 63 -12.01 -6.56 -4.73
C VAL A 63 -11.82 -6.58 -3.22
N VAL A 64 -11.96 -5.42 -2.57
CA VAL A 64 -11.82 -5.27 -1.10
C VAL A 64 -13.20 -4.99 -0.50
N PHE A 65 -13.71 -5.90 0.33
CA PHE A 65 -15.01 -5.80 0.98
C PHE A 65 -14.94 -4.85 2.19
N ARG A 66 -15.98 -4.02 2.40
CA ARG A 66 -16.03 -3.02 3.48
C ARG A 66 -16.64 -3.57 4.77
#